data_AF-A0A3C0LBR0-F1
#
_entry.id   AF-A0A3C0LBR0-F1
#
_cell.length_a   1.000
_cell.length_b   1.000
_cell.length_c   1.000
_cell.angle_alpha   90.00
_cell.angle_beta   90.00
_cell.angle_gamma   90.00
#
_symmetry.space_group_name_H-M   'P 1'
#
loop_
_entity.id
_entity.type
_entity.pdbx_description
1 polymer ?
#
loop_
_entity_poly.entity_id
_entity_poly.type
_entity_poly.pdbx_seq_one_letter_code
_entity_poly.pdbx_strand_id
1 'polypeptide(L)'
;MMTGHHTTWKTGKINYKVLRKINPEAARLAVIEYLSTNKGNISEAARIFGIQRTVVYDILKKEEEGDLEDRSRPLYILPIKLLLK
;
A
#
# COMPACT_ATOMS: atom_id res chain seq x y z
N MET A 1 33.23 16.19 8.02
CA MET A 1 31.80 16.19 7.64
C MET A 1 31.57 14.95 6.79
N MET A 2 30.86 13.94 7.28
CA MET A 2 30.66 12.68 6.53
C MET A 2 29.62 12.89 5.44
N THR A 3 30.08 12.94 4.18
CA THR A 3 29.24 12.81 3.00
C THR A 3 28.59 11.42 3.02
N GLY A 4 27.31 11.36 3.40
CA GLY A 4 26.54 10.13 3.35
C GLY A 4 26.50 9.62 1.91
N HIS A 5 27.21 8.53 1.64
CA HIS A 5 27.07 7.80 0.39
C HIS A 5 25.62 7.30 0.32
N HIS A 6 24.79 7.94 -0.49
CA HIS A 6 23.51 7.37 -0.91
C HIS A 6 23.85 6.09 -1.68
N THR A 7 23.90 4.97 -0.96
CA THR A 7 24.03 3.65 -1.57
C THR A 7 22.84 3.48 -2.50
N THR A 8 23.11 3.57 -3.81
CA THR A 8 22.17 3.20 -4.86
C THR A 8 22.08 1.69 -4.86
N TRP A 9 21.28 1.14 -3.94
CA TRP A 9 20.98 -0.29 -3.91
C TRP A 9 20.30 -0.64 -5.25
N LYS A 10 20.98 -1.42 -6.09
CA LYS A 10 20.44 -2.01 -7.33
C LYS A 10 19.48 -3.17 -7.00
N THR A 11 18.60 -2.98 -6.03
CA THR A 11 17.55 -3.94 -5.72
C THR A 11 16.41 -3.71 -6.70
N GLY A 12 15.94 -4.78 -7.36
CA GLY A 12 14.76 -4.73 -8.23
C GLY A 12 13.57 -4.14 -7.46
N LYS A 13 12.87 -3.19 -8.07
CA LYS A 13 11.68 -2.58 -7.47
C LYS A 13 10.43 -3.30 -7.94
N ILE A 14 9.57 -3.67 -6.99
CA ILE A 14 8.24 -4.17 -7.28
C ILE A 14 7.33 -2.96 -7.46
N ASN A 15 6.61 -2.87 -8.58
CA ASN A 15 5.67 -1.79 -8.80
C ASN A 15 4.33 -2.10 -8.11
N TYR A 16 4.21 -1.71 -6.84
CA TYR A 16 3.00 -1.94 -6.03
C TYR A 16 1.73 -1.41 -6.70
N LYS A 17 1.79 -0.27 -7.40
CA LYS A 17 0.61 0.31 -8.06
C LYS A 17 0.10 -0.57 -9.20
N VAL A 18 1.00 -1.22 -9.94
CA VAL A 18 0.61 -2.18 -10.98
C VAL A 18 0.03 -3.43 -10.34
N LEU A 19 0.69 -3.97 -9.32
CA LEU A 19 0.21 -5.16 -8.62
C LEU A 19 -1.19 -4.94 -8.01
N ARG A 20 -1.40 -3.81 -7.34
CA ARG A 20 -2.68 -3.42 -6.73
C ARG A 20 -3.80 -3.24 -7.76
N LYS A 21 -3.49 -2.84 -8.99
CA LYS A 21 -4.49 -2.75 -10.07
C LYS A 21 -4.95 -4.12 -10.56
N ILE A 22 -4.06 -5.12 -10.51
CA ILE A 22 -4.37 -6.49 -10.92
C ILE A 22 -5.15 -7.19 -9.81
N ASN A 23 -4.61 -7.18 -8.59
CA ASN A 23 -5.27 -7.71 -7.41
C ASN A 23 -4.81 -6.92 -6.17
N PRO A 24 -5.72 -6.13 -5.55
CA PRO A 24 -5.37 -5.31 -4.39
C PRO A 24 -5.02 -6.12 -3.15
N GLU A 25 -5.71 -7.23 -2.92
CA GLU A 25 -5.47 -8.13 -1.80
C GLU A 25 -4.08 -8.77 -1.91
N ALA A 26 -3.77 -9.38 -3.06
CA ALA A 26 -2.47 -9.99 -3.31
C ALA A 26 -1.32 -8.97 -3.19
N ALA A 27 -1.55 -7.72 -3.61
CA ALA A 27 -0.55 -6.66 -3.46
C ALA A 27 -0.25 -6.32 -1.99
N ARG A 28 -1.27 -6.34 -1.13
CA ARG A 28 -1.11 -6.08 0.31
C ARG A 28 -0.50 -7.26 1.03
N LEU A 29 -0.95 -8.49 0.72
CA LEU A 29 -0.35 -9.72 1.21
C LEU A 29 1.14 -9.80 0.89
N ALA A 30 1.55 -9.43 -0.32
CA ALA A 30 2.97 -9.41 -0.68
C ALA A 30 3.81 -8.48 0.21
N VAL A 31 3.25 -7.33 0.61
CA VAL A 31 3.93 -6.38 1.53
C VAL A 31 4.01 -6.97 2.93
N ILE A 32 2.94 -7.58 3.42
CA ILE A 32 2.86 -8.23 4.73
C ILE A 32 3.86 -9.38 4.83
N GLU A 33 3.87 -10.27 3.85
CA GLU A 33 4.78 -11.42 3.78
C GLU A 33 6.24 -10.96 3.73
N TYR A 34 6.52 -9.91 2.97
CA TYR A 34 7.84 -9.30 2.94
C TYR A 34 8.24 -8.75 4.30
N LEU A 35 7.35 -8.04 5.01
CA LEU A 35 7.63 -7.54 6.36
C LEU A 35 7.90 -8.67 7.34
N SER A 36 7.09 -9.73 7.32
CA SER A 36 7.27 -10.92 8.17
C SER A 36 8.66 -11.54 7.97
N THR A 37 9.07 -11.71 6.70
CA THR A 37 10.37 -12.31 6.34
C THR A 37 11.57 -11.40 6.67
N ASN A 38 11.38 -10.07 6.64
CA ASN A 38 12.47 -9.09 6.78
C ASN A 38 12.42 -8.33 8.12
N LYS A 39 12.03 -9.02 9.20
CA LYS A 39 12.03 -8.49 10.59
C LYS A 39 11.20 -7.21 10.77
N GLY A 40 10.19 -7.00 9.95
CA GLY A 40 9.32 -5.82 10.00
C GLY A 40 9.98 -4.52 9.53
N ASN A 41 11.01 -4.57 8.67
CA ASN A 41 11.68 -3.34 8.19
C ASN A 41 10.79 -2.52 7.24
N ILE A 42 10.02 -1.59 7.80
CA ILE A 42 9.07 -0.73 7.07
C ILE A 42 9.76 0.17 6.03
N SER A 43 10.94 0.70 6.35
CA SER A 43 11.65 1.61 5.45
C SER A 43 12.17 0.88 4.20
N GLU A 44 12.59 -0.37 4.38
CA GLU A 44 13.03 -1.23 3.29
C GLU A 44 11.86 -1.71 2.43
N ALA A 45 10.76 -2.16 3.06
CA ALA A 45 9.55 -2.52 2.35
C ALA A 45 9.03 -1.37 1.47
N ALA A 46 8.93 -0.16 2.02
CA ALA A 46 8.53 1.03 1.26
C ALA A 46 9.44 1.26 0.03
N ARG A 47 10.75 1.06 0.19
CA ARG A 47 11.74 1.23 -0.89
C ARG A 47 11.61 0.17 -1.98
N ILE A 48 11.40 -1.11 -1.60
CA ILE A 48 11.29 -2.24 -2.54
C ILE A 48 9.97 -2.18 -3.31
N PHE A 49 8.87 -1.90 -2.63
CA PHE A 49 7.54 -1.79 -3.23
C PHE A 49 7.28 -0.44 -3.92
N GLY A 50 8.23 0.51 -3.81
CA GLY A 50 8.12 1.82 -4.44
C GLY A 50 6.94 2.65 -3.93
N ILE A 51 6.63 2.52 -2.64
CA ILE A 51 5.51 3.20 -1.96
C ILE A 51 6.01 4.06 -0.80
N GLN A 52 5.13 4.92 -0.28
CA GLN A 52 5.42 5.68 0.93
C GLN A 52 5.26 4.79 2.17
N ARG A 53 6.00 5.09 3.23
CA ARG A 53 5.89 4.38 4.52
C ARG A 53 4.47 4.45 5.11
N THR A 54 3.77 5.56 4.90
CA THR A 54 2.35 5.73 5.27
C THR A 54 1.46 4.65 4.68
N VAL A 55 1.69 4.31 3.40
CA VAL A 55 0.95 3.22 2.73
C VAL A 55 1.25 1.87 3.37
N VAL A 56 2.49 1.64 3.83
CA VAL A 56 2.84 0.41 4.55
C VAL A 56 2.09 0.32 5.87
N TYR A 57 2.01 1.41 6.64
CA TYR A 57 1.21 1.46 7.86
C TYR A 57 -0.28 1.25 7.59
N ASP A 58 -0.82 1.85 6.52
CA ASP A 58 -2.22 1.64 6.13
C ASP A 58 -2.51 0.17 5.79
N ILE A 59 -1.54 -0.54 5.19
CA ILE A 59 -1.66 -1.97 4.89
C ILE A 59 -1.70 -2.80 6.17
N LEU A 60 -0.79 -2.55 7.11
CA LEU A 60 -0.77 -3.23 8.41
C LEU A 60 -2.07 -3.00 9.19
N LYS A 61 -2.58 -1.76 9.18
CA LYS A 61 -3.87 -1.46 9.81
C LYS A 61 -5.02 -2.27 9.20
N LYS A 62 -5.01 -2.45 7.87
CA LYS A 62 -6.02 -3.26 7.18
C LYS A 62 -5.90 -4.75 7.47
N GLU A 63 -4.68 -5.23 7.66
CA GLU A 63 -4.42 -6.60 8.14
C GLU A 63 -5.02 -6.82 9.53
N GLU A 64 -4.79 -5.89 10.46
CA GLU A 64 -5.38 -5.94 11.81
C GLU A 64 -6.92 -5.90 11.79
N GLU A 65 -7.51 -5.17 10.85
CA GLU A 65 -8.97 -5.11 10.64
C GLU A 65 -9.52 -6.38 9.97
N GLY A 66 -8.66 -7.26 9.44
CA GLY A 66 -9.03 -8.51 8.78
C GLY A 66 -9.57 -8.34 7.34
N ASP A 67 -9.45 -7.14 6.76
CA ASP A 67 -9.94 -6.83 5.41
C ASP A 67 -8.87 -6.13 4.58
N LEU A 68 -8.25 -6.90 3.67
CA LEU A 68 -7.24 -6.44 2.75
C LEU A 68 -7.81 -5.93 1.42
N GLU A 69 -9.13 -5.88 1.24
CA GLU A 69 -9.74 -5.40 0.01
C GLU A 69 -9.77 -3.86 -0.06
N ASP A 70 -10.05 -3.36 -1.27
CA ASP A 70 -10.37 -1.96 -1.44
C ASP A 70 -11.79 -1.71 -0.92
N ARG A 71 -11.89 -0.95 0.17
CA ARG A 71 -13.19 -0.45 0.64
C ARG A 71 -13.88 0.30 -0.49
N SER A 72 -15.10 -0.10 -0.81
CA SER A 72 -15.96 0.62 -1.75
C SER A 72 -16.02 2.09 -1.37
N ARG A 73 -15.65 2.96 -2.32
CA ARG A 73 -15.77 4.41 -2.12
C ARG A 73 -17.27 4.73 -2.06
N PRO A 74 -17.82 5.25 -0.95
CA PRO A 74 -19.24 5.57 -0.90
C PRO A 74 -19.53 6.60 -1.99
N LEU A 75 -20.47 6.26 -2.87
CA LEU A 75 -20.92 7.12 -3.93
C LEU A 75 -21.87 8.15 -3.33
N TYR A 76 -21.43 9.40 -3.19
CA TYR A 76 -22.28 10.52 -2.78
C TYR A 76 -23.18 10.93 -3.95
N ILE A 77 -24.18 10.12 -4.30
CA ILE A 77 -25.27 10.57 -5.19
C ILE A 77 -26.22 11.39 -4.32
N LEU A 78 -26.26 12.71 -4.52
CA LEU A 78 -27.33 13.56 -3.99
C LEU A 78 -28.69 13.00 -4.44
N PRO A 79 -29.71 12.92 -3.55
CA PRO A 79 -30.96 12.26 -3.89
C PRO A 79 -31.70 13.05 -4.98
N ILE A 80 -31.73 12.51 -6.21
CA ILE A 80 -32.50 13.03 -7.36
C ILE A 80 -34.02 13.06 -7.05
N LYS A 81 -34.48 12.48 -5.93
CA LYS A 81 -35.88 12.50 -5.47
C LYS A 81 -36.45 13.90 -5.16
N LEU A 82 -35.67 14.98 -5.22
CA LEU A 82 -36.14 16.36 -4.97
C LEU A 82 -36.54 17.14 -6.24
N LEU A 83 -36.39 16.59 -7.45
CA LEU A 83 -36.61 17.31 -8.71
C LEU A 83 -37.85 16.90 -9.51
N LEU A 84 -38.71 16.03 -8.97
CA LEU A 84 -40.01 15.70 -9.56
C LEU A 84 -41.12 16.10 -8.58
N LYS A 85 -41.51 17.37 -8.64
CA LYS A 85 -42.75 17.89 -8.06
C LYS A 85 -43.48 18.70 -9.12
#